data_AF-A0A968Q6M2-F1
#
_entry.id   AF-A0A968Q6M2-F1
#
_cell.length_a   1.000
_cell.length_b   1.000
_cell.length_c   1.000
_cell.angle_alpha   90.00
_cell.angle_beta   90.00
_cell.angle_gamma   90.00
#
_symmetry.space_group_name_H-M   'P 1'
#
loop_
_entity.id
_entity.type
_entity.pdbx_description
1 polymer ?
#
loop_
_entity_poly.entity_id
_entity_poly.type
_entity_poly.pdbx_seq_one_letter_code
_entity_poly.pdbx_strand_id
1 'polypeptide(L)'
;MTQPEDLPQLNEALPPANVMANLVTSMDQASSFTDWLQRTAPRWQPRSGRLGFGVLSRHIDGPNPSDFYPRVENVPVVKFFEEMYPSPVYFPALDTALQPVQNRLLGGKGYAAE
;
A
#
# COMPACT_ATOMS: atom_id res chain seq x y z
N MET A 1 15.85 32.90 -6.30
CA MET A 1 16.59 31.63 -6.34
C MET A 1 15.78 30.65 -5.53
N THR A 2 15.01 29.77 -6.19
CA THR A 2 14.34 28.64 -5.53
C THR A 2 15.42 27.62 -5.19
N GLN A 3 15.55 27.28 -3.91
CA GLN A 3 16.49 26.24 -3.51
C GLN A 3 16.02 24.90 -4.11
N PRO A 4 16.90 23.93 -4.41
CA PRO A 4 16.49 22.65 -5.02
C PRO A 4 15.43 21.87 -4.20
N GLU A 5 15.29 22.17 -2.91
CA GLU A 5 14.24 21.69 -2.01
C GLU A 5 12.84 22.29 -2.25
N ASP A 6 12.73 23.42 -2.96
CA ASP A 6 11.45 24.13 -3.21
C ASP A 6 10.74 23.65 -4.49
N LEU A 7 11.14 22.51 -5.06
CA LEU A 7 10.50 21.99 -6.27
C LEU A 7 9.08 21.49 -5.94
N PRO A 8 8.03 21.95 -6.64
CA PRO A 8 6.65 21.52 -6.38
C PRO A 8 6.45 20.00 -6.56
N GLN A 9 7.32 19.34 -7.33
CA GLN A 9 7.34 17.90 -7.53
C GLN A 9 7.74 17.11 -6.26
N LEU A 10 8.54 17.71 -5.36
CA LEU A 10 8.87 17.11 -4.06
C LEU A 10 7.64 17.09 -3.14
N ASN A 11 6.77 18.09 -3.22
CA ASN A 11 5.54 18.16 -2.43
C ASN A 11 4.51 17.09 -2.82
N GLU A 12 4.53 16.60 -4.07
CA GLU A 12 3.67 15.47 -4.49
C GLU A 12 4.24 14.10 -4.08
N ALA A 13 5.56 13.96 -4.03
CA ALA A 13 6.22 12.71 -3.67
C ALA A 13 6.16 12.42 -2.16
N LEU A 14 6.30 13.46 -1.35
CA LEU A 14 6.41 13.36 0.10
C LEU A 14 5.05 13.15 0.78
N PRO A 15 4.98 12.32 1.85
CA PRO A 15 3.79 12.25 2.69
C PRO A 15 3.43 13.62 3.26
N PRO A 16 2.14 13.87 3.57
CA PRO A 16 1.71 15.11 4.19
C PRO A 16 2.48 15.39 5.50
N ALA A 17 2.69 16.66 5.85
CA ALA A 17 3.56 17.04 6.96
C ALA A 17 3.18 16.39 8.32
N ASN A 18 1.89 16.18 8.58
CA ASN A 18 1.44 15.47 9.78
C ASN A 18 1.84 13.98 9.78
N VAL A 19 1.84 13.34 8.61
CA VAL A 19 2.29 11.95 8.45
C VAL A 19 3.80 11.87 8.66
N MET A 20 4.56 12.86 8.16
CA MET A 20 6.00 12.95 8.40
C MET A 20 6.34 13.12 9.89
N ALA A 21 5.62 13.98 10.61
CA ALA A 21 5.82 14.13 12.06
C ALA A 21 5.51 12.83 12.83
N ASN A 22 4.47 12.10 12.43
CA ASN A 22 4.12 10.81 13.01
C ASN A 22 5.16 9.72 12.67
N LEU A 23 5.73 9.75 11.47
CA LEU A 23 6.82 8.85 11.07
C LEU A 23 8.02 9.03 11.99
N VAL A 24 8.49 10.27 12.18
CA VAL A 24 9.64 10.57 13.05
C VAL A 24 9.36 10.12 14.49
N THR A 25 8.19 10.48 15.03
CA THR A 25 7.79 10.11 16.40
C THR A 25 7.71 8.59 16.58
N SER A 26 7.10 7.88 15.63
CA SER A 26 6.97 6.42 15.71
C SER A 26 8.31 5.68 15.62
N MET A 27 9.27 6.26 14.89
CA MET A 27 10.59 5.69 14.70
C MET A 27 11.43 5.87 15.97
N ASP A 28 11.35 7.04 16.61
CA ASP A 28 12.01 7.33 17.90
C ASP A 28 11.51 6.43 19.04
N GLN A 29 10.21 6.09 19.01
CA GLN A 29 9.58 5.23 20.02
C GLN A 29 9.78 3.72 19.78
N ALA A 30 10.29 3.32 18.62
CA ALA A 30 10.43 1.92 18.28
C ALA A 30 11.66 1.28 18.95
N SER A 31 11.52 0.02 19.38
CA SER A 31 12.62 -0.70 20.02
C SER A 31 13.74 -1.11 19.06
N SER A 32 13.40 -1.26 17.77
CA SER A 32 14.32 -1.59 16.69
C SER A 32 13.71 -1.21 15.35
N PHE A 33 14.54 -1.18 14.30
CA PHE A 33 14.07 -0.94 12.93
C PHE A 33 13.01 -1.96 12.48
N THR A 34 13.21 -3.25 12.80
CA THR A 34 12.26 -4.32 12.45
C THR A 34 10.94 -4.15 13.19
N ASP A 35 10.99 -3.80 14.47
CA ASP A 35 9.79 -3.52 15.29
C ASP A 35 9.02 -2.31 14.75
N TRP A 36 9.73 -1.25 14.37
CA TRP A 36 9.16 -0.09 13.72
C TRP A 36 8.40 -0.48 12.46
N LEU A 37 9.10 -1.10 11.51
CA LEU A 37 8.59 -1.37 10.18
C LEU A 37 7.39 -2.34 10.20
N GLN A 38 7.37 -3.30 11.13
CA GLN A 38 6.34 -4.34 11.16
C GLN A 38 5.14 -4.00 12.07
N ARG A 39 5.35 -3.20 13.14
CA ARG A 39 4.36 -3.06 14.21
C ARG A 39 3.91 -1.62 14.42
N THR A 40 4.86 -0.72 14.70
CA THR A 40 4.56 0.64 15.19
C THR A 40 4.54 1.70 14.09
N ALA A 41 4.98 1.37 12.86
CA ALA A 41 4.96 2.26 11.72
C ALA A 41 3.54 2.82 11.46
N PRO A 42 3.42 4.13 11.16
CA PRO A 42 2.18 4.75 10.78
C PRO A 42 1.59 4.05 9.55
N ARG A 43 0.27 3.85 9.61
CA ARG A 43 -0.50 3.28 8.51
C ARG A 43 -1.51 4.31 8.06
N TRP A 44 -1.76 4.37 6.77
CA TRP A 44 -2.83 5.18 6.21
C TRP A 44 -3.79 4.32 5.41
N GLN A 45 -4.95 4.90 5.11
CA GLN A 45 -5.97 4.20 4.35
C GLN A 45 -6.39 5.06 3.17
N PRO A 46 -5.58 5.11 2.09
CA PRO A 46 -5.96 5.83 0.89
C PRO A 46 -7.31 5.31 0.40
N ARG A 47 -8.26 6.23 0.23
CA ARG A 47 -9.54 5.93 -0.39
C ARG A 47 -9.43 6.30 -1.86
N SER A 48 -9.49 5.29 -2.73
CA SER A 48 -9.60 5.52 -4.16
C SER A 48 -10.93 6.20 -4.46
N GLY A 49 -10.88 7.47 -4.83
CA GLY A 49 -12.03 8.14 -5.44
C GLY A 49 -12.12 7.72 -6.91
N ARG A 50 -13.30 7.35 -7.39
CA ARG A 50 -13.51 7.32 -8.85
C ARG A 50 -13.38 8.76 -9.36
N LEU A 51 -12.51 8.99 -10.34
CA LEU A 51 -12.67 10.13 -11.23
C LEU A 51 -14.00 9.90 -11.93
N GLY A 52 -15.05 10.61 -11.49
CA GLY A 52 -16.34 10.54 -12.16
C GLY A 52 -16.12 10.83 -13.64
N PHE A 53 -16.58 9.93 -14.51
CA PHE A 53 -16.74 10.30 -15.91
C PHE A 53 -17.63 11.53 -15.91
N GLY A 54 -17.11 12.68 -16.35
CA GLY A 54 -17.86 13.93 -16.50
C GLY A 54 -18.93 13.85 -17.59
N VAL A 55 -19.61 12.71 -17.72
CA VAL A 55 -20.75 12.51 -18.60
C VAL A 55 -21.98 12.90 -17.78
N LEU A 56 -22.40 14.15 -17.96
CA LEU A 56 -23.76 14.57 -17.70
C LEU A 56 -24.72 13.64 -18.47
N SER A 57 -25.21 12.57 -17.85
CA SER A 57 -26.41 11.91 -18.35
C SER A 57 -27.09 11.02 -17.30
N ARG A 58 -28.14 11.62 -16.72
CA ARG A 58 -29.45 11.03 -16.42
C ARG A 58 -29.52 9.99 -15.28
N HIS A 59 -30.15 10.43 -14.19
CA HIS A 59 -30.75 9.63 -13.11
C HIS A 59 -29.86 8.53 -12.51
N ILE A 60 -29.02 8.94 -11.57
CA ILE A 60 -28.53 8.07 -10.50
C ILE A 60 -28.77 8.79 -9.18
N ASP A 61 -30.04 8.84 -8.75
CA ASP A 61 -30.47 9.30 -7.42
C ASP A 61 -30.12 8.27 -6.32
N GLY A 62 -28.98 7.60 -6.46
CA GLY A 62 -28.42 6.69 -5.48
C GLY A 62 -27.10 7.26 -4.96
N PRO A 63 -26.79 7.12 -3.66
CA PRO A 63 -25.45 7.44 -3.17
C PRO A 63 -24.43 6.65 -4.00
N ASN A 64 -23.40 7.36 -4.48
CA ASN A 64 -22.32 6.74 -5.24
C ASN A 64 -21.73 5.61 -4.37
N PRO A 65 -21.68 4.36 -4.85
CA PRO A 65 -21.18 3.26 -4.03
C PRO A 65 -19.72 3.53 -3.67
N SER A 66 -19.44 3.72 -2.38
CA SER A 66 -18.10 3.92 -1.83
C SER A 66 -17.34 2.61 -1.64
N ASP A 67 -17.80 1.54 -2.28
CA ASP A 67 -17.41 0.16 -2.01
C ASP A 67 -16.09 -0.17 -2.72
N PHE A 68 -15.03 0.54 -2.32
CA PHE A 68 -13.67 0.04 -2.49
C PHE A 68 -13.21 -0.46 -1.13
N TYR A 69 -12.73 -1.70 -1.10
CA TYR A 69 -12.05 -2.24 0.07
C TYR A 69 -10.98 -1.25 0.50
N PRO A 70 -11.00 -0.82 1.76
CA PRO A 70 -10.19 0.29 2.16
C PRO A 70 -8.75 -0.21 2.32
N ARG A 71 -7.87 0.19 1.40
CA ARG A 71 -6.48 -0.29 1.35
C ARG A 71 -5.72 0.28 2.53
N VAL A 72 -5.36 -0.55 3.52
CA VAL A 72 -4.46 -0.15 4.61
C VAL A 72 -3.04 -0.32 4.12
N GLU A 73 -2.29 0.76 4.04
CA GLU A 73 -0.89 0.73 3.64
C GLU A 73 0.01 1.12 4.82
N ASN A 74 1.14 0.42 4.92
CA ASN A 74 2.24 0.77 5.81
C ASN A 74 3.06 1.88 5.14
N VAL A 75 3.01 3.09 5.70
CA VAL A 75 3.55 4.29 5.06
C VAL A 75 5.05 4.15 4.73
N PRO A 76 5.94 3.75 5.66
CA PRO A 76 7.35 3.65 5.33
C PRO A 76 7.65 2.56 4.29
N VAL A 77 6.89 1.46 4.28
CA VAL A 77 7.03 0.42 3.26
C VAL A 77 6.72 0.96 1.87
N VAL A 78 5.56 1.60 1.70
CA VAL A 78 5.11 2.04 0.36
C VAL A 78 5.87 3.28 -0.12
N LYS A 79 6.35 4.14 0.78
CA LYS A 79 6.98 5.42 0.39
C LYS A 79 8.50 5.39 0.30
N PHE A 80 9.17 4.52 1.05
CA PHE A 80 10.63 4.53 1.13
C PHE A 80 11.28 3.17 0.83
N PHE A 81 10.54 2.08 1.03
CA PHE A 81 11.11 0.74 1.00
C PHE A 81 10.43 -0.19 -0.01
N GLU A 82 9.68 0.36 -0.97
CA GLU A 82 8.88 -0.43 -1.91
C GLU A 82 9.72 -1.50 -2.61
N GLU A 83 10.94 -1.16 -3.03
CA GLU A 83 11.87 -2.07 -3.72
C GLU A 83 12.36 -3.24 -2.86
N MET A 84 12.29 -3.15 -1.53
CA MET A 84 12.66 -4.25 -0.62
C MET A 84 11.52 -5.26 -0.41
N TYR A 85 10.31 -4.93 -0.84
CA TYR A 85 9.15 -5.79 -0.68
C TYR A 85 8.75 -6.42 -2.01
N PRO A 86 8.24 -7.66 -1.99
CA PRO A 86 7.72 -8.27 -3.20
C PRO A 86 6.60 -7.38 -3.75
N SER A 87 6.75 -7.00 -5.01
CA SER A 87 5.71 -6.25 -5.71
C SER A 87 4.42 -7.08 -5.72
N PRO A 88 3.24 -6.47 -5.54
CA PRO A 88 1.96 -7.15 -5.75
C PRO A 88 1.72 -7.48 -7.23
N VAL A 89 2.63 -7.09 -8.14
CA VAL A 89 2.61 -7.51 -9.53
C VAL A 89 2.81 -9.02 -9.59
N TYR A 90 1.88 -9.69 -10.28
CA TYR A 90 1.93 -11.14 -10.52
C TYR A 90 3.32 -11.54 -11.02
N PHE A 91 4.00 -12.42 -10.28
CA PHE A 91 5.35 -12.87 -10.61
C PHE A 91 5.38 -14.39 -10.75
N PRO A 92 4.99 -14.94 -11.93
CA PRO A 92 4.72 -16.36 -12.12
C PRO A 92 5.89 -17.28 -11.71
N ALA A 93 7.13 -16.82 -11.86
CA ALA A 93 8.30 -17.58 -11.48
C ALA A 93 8.39 -17.79 -9.96
N LEU A 94 8.11 -16.75 -9.17
CA LEU A 94 8.10 -16.83 -7.71
C LEU A 94 6.88 -17.63 -7.23
N ASP A 95 5.71 -17.41 -7.82
CA ASP A 95 4.49 -18.16 -7.49
C ASP A 95 4.68 -19.66 -7.70
N THR A 96 5.27 -20.04 -8.83
CA THR A 96 5.59 -21.44 -9.15
C THR A 96 6.61 -22.03 -8.17
N ALA A 97 7.64 -21.25 -7.79
CA ALA A 97 8.65 -21.68 -6.84
C ALA A 97 8.10 -21.87 -5.42
N LEU A 98 7.10 -21.08 -5.02
CA LEU A 98 6.45 -21.17 -3.71
C LEU A 98 5.33 -22.22 -3.65
N GLN A 99 4.82 -22.68 -4.80
CA GLN A 99 3.76 -23.69 -4.90
C GLN A 99 3.97 -24.93 -3.99
N PRO A 100 5.18 -25.53 -3.88
CA PRO A 100 5.39 -26.70 -3.01
C PRO A 100 5.25 -26.37 -1.52
N VAL A 101 5.68 -25.18 -1.11
CA VAL A 101 5.56 -24.70 0.27
C VAL A 101 4.10 -24.43 0.60
N GLN A 102 3.39 -23.78 -0.31
CA GLN A 102 1.95 -23.53 -0.17
C GLN A 102 1.17 -24.84 -0.05
N ASN A 103 1.43 -25.83 -0.91
CA ASN A 103 0.80 -27.15 -0.87
C ASN A 103 1.05 -27.88 0.46
N ARG A 104 2.24 -27.69 1.06
CA ARG A 104 2.59 -28.26 2.37
C ARG A 104 1.81 -27.58 3.50
N LEU A 105 1.69 -26.25 3.48
CA LEU A 105 0.96 -25.49 4.49
C LEU A 105 -0.55 -25.74 4.43
N LEU A 106 -1.09 -25.93 3.22
CA LEU A 106 -2.51 -26.25 3.00
C LEU A 106 -2.83 -27.74 3.20
N GLY A 107 -1.88 -28.54 3.68
CA GLY A 107 -2.12 -29.92 4.09
C GLY A 107 -2.34 -30.90 2.95
N GLY A 108 -1.65 -30.74 1.81
CA GLY A 108 -1.59 -31.77 0.77
C GLY A 108 -2.92 -32.14 0.12
N LYS A 109 -3.98 -31.33 0.26
CA LYS A 109 -5.19 -31.49 -0.53
C LYS A 109 -4.94 -30.91 -1.93
N GLY A 110 -4.22 -31.67 -2.73
CA GLY A 110 -4.19 -31.46 -4.17
C GLY A 110 -5.62 -31.54 -4.70
N TYR A 111 -6.06 -30.50 -5.40
CA TYR A 111 -7.04 -30.67 -6.46
C TYR A 111 -6.34 -31.50 -7.54
N ALA A 112 -6.45 -32.82 -7.45
CA ALA A 112 -6.19 -33.69 -8.58
C ALA A 112 -7.31 -33.40 -9.59
N ALA A 113 -6.95 -32.75 -10.68
CA ALA A 113 -7.78 -32.76 -11.88
C ALA A 113 -7.56 -34.12 -12.56
N GLU A 114 -8.58 -34.97 -12.51
CA GLU A 114 -8.80 -36.02 -13.52
C GLU A 114 -9.53 -35.41 -14.72
#